data_AF-A0A7C2ISS2-F1
#
_entry.id   AF-A0A7C2ISS2-F1
#
_cell.length_a   1.000
_cell.length_b   1.000
_cell.length_c   1.000
_cell.angle_alpha   90.00
_cell.angle_beta   90.00
_cell.angle_gamma   90.00
#
_symmetry.space_group_name_H-M   'P 1'
#
loop_
_entity.id
_entity.type
_entity.pdbx_description
1 polymer ?
#
loop_
_entity_poly.entity_id
_entity_poly.type
_entity_poly.pdbx_seq_one_letter_code
_entity_poly.pdbx_strand_id
1 'polypeptide(L)'
;MHTSNKIFDDLSKLMTNAMGIAQGAKTEAETAMKGWIDRWMAERNFVTREEFDAVRAMAVKAREENEALKARIAALEAAAAARPAAPRRSSKSGPKAPKA
;
A
#
# COMPACT_ATOMS: atom_id res chain seq x y z
N MET A 1 -65.32 -1.45 39.84
CA MET A 1 -64.72 -1.10 38.53
C MET A 1 -63.41 -0.36 38.78
N HIS A 2 -62.21 -0.93 38.57
CA HIS A 2 -60.94 -0.17 38.37
C HIS A 2 -59.64 -0.98 38.17
N THR A 3 -59.65 -2.32 38.17
CA THR A 3 -58.43 -3.14 38.16
C THR A 3 -57.77 -3.30 36.78
N SER A 4 -58.56 -3.34 35.70
CA SER A 4 -58.04 -3.54 34.33
C SER A 4 -57.23 -2.35 33.78
N ASN A 5 -57.35 -1.16 34.38
CA ASN A 5 -56.64 0.05 33.92
C ASN A 5 -55.22 0.17 34.47
N LYS A 6 -54.87 -0.48 35.59
CA LYS A 6 -53.55 -0.33 36.24
C LYS A 6 -52.43 -1.07 35.49
N ILE A 7 -52.68 -2.30 35.03
CA ILE A 7 -51.68 -3.10 34.30
C ILE A 7 -51.34 -2.42 32.97
N PHE A 8 -52.33 -1.86 32.29
CA PHE A 8 -52.12 -1.13 31.05
C PHE A 8 -51.37 0.19 31.28
N ASP A 9 -51.69 0.92 32.35
CA ASP A 9 -51.01 2.17 32.74
C ASP A 9 -49.54 1.94 33.13
N ASP A 10 -49.26 0.88 33.89
CA ASP A 10 -47.91 0.47 34.27
C ASP A 10 -47.09 0.00 33.05
N LEU A 11 -47.72 -0.71 32.09
CA LEU A 11 -47.09 -1.08 30.84
C LEU A 11 -46.77 0.14 29.96
N SER A 12 -47.67 1.13 29.90
CA SER A 12 -47.37 2.39 29.19
C SER A 12 -46.25 3.18 29.87
N LYS A 13 -46.21 3.25 31.20
CA LYS A 13 -45.10 3.89 31.93
C LYS A 13 -43.79 3.14 31.71
N LEU A 14 -43.81 1.81 31.73
CA LEU A 14 -42.66 0.98 31.40
C LEU A 14 -42.22 1.19 29.95
N MET A 15 -43.14 1.28 28.99
CA MET A 15 -42.79 1.56 27.59
C MET A 15 -42.22 2.97 27.41
N THR A 16 -42.77 3.99 28.05
CA THR A 16 -42.24 5.36 27.99
C THR A 16 -40.86 5.45 28.64
N ASN A 17 -40.65 4.79 29.79
CA ASN A 17 -39.35 4.71 30.46
C ASN A 17 -38.34 3.88 29.64
N ALA A 18 -38.77 2.78 29.04
CA ALA A 18 -37.94 1.92 28.20
C ALA A 18 -37.56 2.59 26.88
N MET A 19 -38.43 3.43 26.30
CA MET A 19 -38.14 4.18 25.09
C MET A 19 -36.98 5.17 25.30
N GLY A 20 -36.90 5.80 26.49
CA GLY A 20 -35.76 6.65 26.86
C GLY A 20 -34.44 5.88 26.99
N ILE A 21 -34.48 4.69 27.59
CA ILE A 21 -33.31 3.81 27.72
C ILE A 21 -32.90 3.23 26.36
N ALA A 22 -33.85 2.86 25.50
CA ALA A 22 -33.58 2.34 24.17
C ALA A 22 -32.91 3.37 23.26
N GLN A 23 -33.28 4.65 23.36
CA GLN A 23 -32.64 5.73 22.62
C GLN A 23 -31.17 5.93 23.05
N GLY A 24 -30.90 5.88 24.36
CA GLY A 24 -29.54 5.95 24.91
C GLY A 24 -28.70 4.72 24.54
N ALA A 25 -29.25 3.53 24.74
CA ALA A 25 -28.62 2.26 24.40
C ALA A 25 -28.32 2.14 22.90
N LYS A 26 -29.18 2.66 22.02
CA LYS A 26 -28.92 2.74 20.58
C LYS A 26 -27.70 3.61 20.28
N THR A 27 -27.60 4.77 20.92
CA THR A 27 -26.48 5.70 20.71
C THR A 27 -25.16 5.11 21.21
N GLU A 28 -25.19 4.43 22.35
CA GLU A 28 -24.04 3.70 22.90
C GLU A 28 -23.65 2.51 22.01
N ALA A 29 -24.62 1.74 21.51
CA ALA A 29 -24.39 0.64 20.59
C ALA A 29 -23.79 1.11 19.26
N GLU A 30 -24.28 2.22 18.69
CA GLU A 30 -23.71 2.81 17.47
C GLU A 30 -22.25 3.24 17.68
N THR A 31 -21.93 3.82 18.84
CA THR A 31 -20.56 4.26 19.17
C THR A 31 -19.63 3.07 19.37
N ALA A 32 -20.08 2.04 20.11
CA ALA A 32 -19.32 0.81 20.30
C ALA A 32 -19.10 0.06 18.99
N MET A 33 -20.10 0.01 18.11
CA MET A 33 -20.01 -0.62 16.80
C MET A 33 -19.04 0.12 15.88
N LYS A 34 -19.05 1.46 15.86
CA LYS A 34 -18.05 2.25 15.11
C LYS A 34 -16.63 1.99 15.59
N GLY A 35 -16.40 2.03 16.89
CA GLY A 35 -15.07 1.74 17.46
C GLY A 35 -14.60 0.31 17.17
N TRP A 36 -15.51 -0.67 17.16
CA TRP A 36 -15.19 -2.04 16.77
C TRP A 36 -14.81 -2.14 15.28
N ILE A 37 -15.54 -1.47 14.40
CA ILE A 37 -15.25 -1.43 12.96
C ILE A 37 -13.90 -0.75 12.70
N ASP A 38 -13.61 0.37 13.35
CA ASP A 38 -12.34 1.09 13.21
C ASP A 38 -11.15 0.22 13.64
N ARG A 39 -11.28 -0.46 14.79
CA ARG A 39 -10.26 -1.38 15.28
C ARG A 39 -10.10 -2.58 14.36
N TRP A 40 -11.20 -3.15 13.87
CA TRP A 40 -11.17 -4.25 12.93
C TRP A 40 -10.49 -3.85 11.62
N MET A 41 -10.76 -2.66 11.07
CA MET A 41 -10.07 -2.15 9.89
C MET A 41 -8.57 -1.93 10.15
N ALA A 42 -8.21 -1.37 11.32
CA ALA A 42 -6.81 -1.19 11.68
C ALA A 42 -6.05 -2.53 11.79
N GLU A 43 -6.69 -3.58 12.30
CA GLU A 43 -6.08 -4.92 12.46
C GLU A 43 -5.93 -5.69 11.13
N ARG A 44 -6.60 -5.27 10.05
CA ARG A 44 -6.66 -6.03 8.79
C ARG A 44 -5.62 -5.64 7.74
N ASN A 45 -4.59 -4.88 8.09
CA ASN A 45 -3.51 -4.45 7.18
C ASN A 45 -4.04 -3.83 5.87
N PHE A 46 -5.05 -2.96 5.95
CA PHE A 46 -5.57 -2.29 4.78
C PHE A 46 -4.58 -1.22 4.28
N VAL A 47 -4.35 -1.20 2.97
CA VAL A 47 -3.59 -0.13 2.32
C VAL A 47 -4.50 1.09 2.20
N THR A 48 -4.07 2.20 2.76
CA THR A 48 -4.83 3.45 2.63
C THR A 48 -4.82 3.93 1.18
N ARG A 49 -5.82 4.75 0.82
CA ARG A 49 -5.90 5.27 -0.54
C ARG A 49 -4.65 6.09 -0.91
N GLU A 50 -4.13 6.85 0.04
CA GLU A 50 -2.94 7.70 -0.14
C GLU A 50 -1.68 6.86 -0.36
N GLU A 51 -1.46 5.81 0.43
CA GLU A 51 -0.33 4.89 0.23
C GLU A 51 -0.42 4.18 -1.13
N PHE A 52 -1.62 3.76 -1.53
CA PHE A 52 -1.85 3.17 -2.84
C PHE A 52 -1.48 4.14 -3.97
N ASP A 53 -1.96 5.38 -3.89
CA ASP A 53 -1.69 6.39 -4.91
C ASP A 53 -0.20 6.77 -4.96
N ALA A 54 0.48 6.84 -3.81
CA ALA A 54 1.92 7.07 -3.72
C ALA A 54 2.73 5.94 -4.38
N VAL A 55 2.41 4.67 -4.06
CA VAL A 55 3.09 3.51 -4.65
C VAL A 55 2.78 3.40 -6.14
N ARG A 56 1.56 3.71 -6.56
CA ARG A 56 1.18 3.75 -7.97
C ARG A 56 2.01 4.76 -8.75
N ALA A 57 2.15 5.98 -8.22
CA ALA A 57 2.96 7.03 -8.85
C ALA A 57 4.44 6.59 -8.96
N MET A 58 5.00 6.01 -7.89
CA MET A 58 6.35 5.46 -7.89
C MET A 58 6.52 4.33 -8.91
N ALA A 59 5.55 3.41 -9.01
CA ALA A 59 5.60 2.29 -9.96
C ALA A 59 5.55 2.76 -11.42
N VAL A 60 4.75 3.79 -11.73
CA VAL A 60 4.71 4.40 -13.07
C VAL A 60 6.06 5.01 -13.41
N LYS A 61 6.57 5.89 -12.53
CA LYS A 61 7.88 6.53 -12.72
C LYS A 61 9.00 5.51 -12.89
N ALA A 62 9.02 4.47 -12.07
CA ALA A 62 10.01 3.41 -12.17
C ALA A 62 9.93 2.65 -13.51
N ARG A 63 8.74 2.44 -14.08
CA ARG A 63 8.61 1.83 -15.41
C ARG A 63 9.14 2.74 -16.51
N GLU A 64 8.83 4.02 -16.47
CA GLU A 64 9.34 5.01 -17.42
C GLU A 64 10.88 5.09 -17.39
N GLU A 65 11.45 5.19 -16.19
CA GLU A 65 12.90 5.21 -16.00
C GLU A 65 13.56 3.90 -16.46
N ASN A 66 12.92 2.74 -16.22
CA ASN A 66 13.42 1.45 -16.70
C ASN A 66 13.48 1.38 -18.22
N GLU A 67 12.45 1.85 -18.93
CA GLU A 67 12.47 1.86 -20.40
C GLU A 67 13.55 2.81 -20.95
N ALA A 68 13.73 3.99 -20.34
CA ALA A 68 14.80 4.90 -20.69
C ALA A 68 16.19 4.29 -20.47
N LEU A 69 16.39 3.59 -19.33
CA LEU A 69 17.64 2.89 -19.02
C LEU A 69 17.91 1.75 -20.00
N LYS A 70 16.89 0.93 -20.33
CA LYS A 70 17.02 -0.14 -21.33
C LYS A 70 17.46 0.41 -22.69
N ALA A 71 16.85 1.50 -23.15
CA ALA A 71 17.24 2.15 -24.40
C ALA A 71 18.70 2.62 -24.37
N ARG A 72 19.13 3.21 -23.25
CA ARG A 72 20.52 3.65 -23.05
C ARG A 72 21.49 2.48 -23.04
N ILE A 73 21.15 1.38 -22.37
CA ILE A 73 21.98 0.16 -22.33
C ILE A 73 22.13 -0.41 -23.75
N ALA A 74 21.02 -0.56 -24.48
CA ALA A 74 21.06 -1.07 -25.86
C ALA A 74 21.94 -0.20 -26.77
N ALA A 75 21.87 1.12 -26.65
CA ALA A 75 22.72 2.04 -27.42
C ALA A 75 24.22 1.88 -27.06
N LEU A 76 24.54 1.73 -25.77
CA LEU A 76 25.91 1.50 -25.31
C LEU A 76 26.46 0.15 -25.76
N GLU A 77 25.65 -0.91 -25.69
CA GLU A 77 26.01 -2.25 -26.16
C GLU A 77 26.28 -2.26 -27.66
N ALA A 78 25.43 -1.60 -28.45
CA ALA A 78 25.64 -1.43 -29.88
C ALA A 78 26.93 -0.65 -30.20
N ALA A 79 27.20 0.43 -29.46
CA ALA A 79 28.43 1.22 -29.62
C ALA A 79 29.69 0.42 -29.24
N ALA A 80 29.61 -0.41 -28.20
CA ALA A 80 30.71 -1.28 -27.79
C ALA A 80 30.99 -2.36 -28.85
N ALA A 81 29.94 -2.96 -29.42
CA ALA A 81 30.05 -3.94 -30.50
C ALA A 81 30.61 -3.32 -31.80
N ALA A 82 30.28 -2.06 -32.09
CA ALA A 82 30.75 -1.34 -33.26
C ALA A 82 32.20 -0.82 -33.15
N ARG A 83 32.83 -0.89 -31.96
CA ARG A 83 34.18 -0.38 -31.77
C ARG A 83 35.19 -1.38 -32.38
N PRO A 84 35.89 -1.03 -33.47
CA PRO A 84 36.87 -1.95 -34.04
C PRO A 84 38.00 -2.19 -33.03
N ALA A 85 38.42 -3.45 -32.89
CA ALA A 85 39.53 -3.82 -32.04
C ALA A 85 40.76 -2.97 -32.39
N ALA A 86 41.16 -2.06 -31.49
CA ALA A 86 42.36 -1.28 -31.67
C ALA A 86 43.54 -2.26 -31.86
N PRO A 87 44.42 -2.05 -32.86
CA PRO A 87 45.51 -2.97 -33.08
C PRO A 87 46.38 -3.01 -31.82
N ARG A 88 46.44 -4.19 -31.18
CA ARG A 88 47.38 -4.43 -30.07
C ARG A 88 48.76 -4.07 -30.59
N ARG A 89 49.35 -2.98 -30.10
CA ARG A 89 50.78 -2.70 -30.33
C ARG A 89 51.54 -3.91 -29.82
N SER A 90 52.00 -4.76 -30.74
CA SER A 90 52.94 -5.82 -30.43
C SER A 90 54.19 -5.15 -29.87
N SER A 91 54.41 -5.28 -28.57
CA SER A 91 55.71 -5.01 -27.98
C SER A 91 56.69 -6.01 -28.60
N LYS A 92 57.46 -5.57 -29.60
CA LYS A 92 58.67 -6.26 -30.03
C LYS A 92 59.67 -6.18 -28.88
N SER A 93 59.55 -7.07 -27.90
CA SER A 93 60.69 -7.49 -27.09
C SER A 93 61.50 -8.45 -27.97
N GLY A 94 62.43 -7.90 -28.75
CA GLY A 94 63.33 -8.69 -29.57
C GLY A 94 64.21 -9.59 -28.68
N PRO A 95 64.55 -10.81 -29.13
CA PRO A 95 65.47 -11.68 -28.40
C PRO A 95 66.89 -11.20 -28.68
N LYS A 96 67.68 -10.94 -27.65
CA LYS A 96 69.14 -10.94 -27.80
C LYS A 96 69.83 -11.40 -26.54
N ALA A 97 69.85 -12.71 -26.36
CA ALA A 97 71.08 -13.33 -25.84
C ALA A 97 72.13 -13.21 -26.96
N PRO A 98 73.37 -12.87 -26.59
CA PRO A 98 74.43 -13.80 -26.97
C PRO A 98 75.36 -14.13 -25.80
N LYS A 99 75.79 -15.38 -25.85
CA LYS A 99 76.75 -16.08 -25.01
C LYS A 99 78.10 -15.35 -24.90
N ALA A 100 78.69 -15.33 -23.70
CA ALA A 100 80.05 -15.77 -23.37
C ALA A 100 80.21 -15.74 -21.85
#